data_AF-A0A3T1AZV9-F1
#
_entry.id   AF-A0A3T1AZV9-F1
#
_cell.length_a   1.000
_cell.length_b   1.000
_cell.length_c   1.000
_cell.angle_alpha   90.00
_cell.angle_beta   90.00
_cell.angle_gamma   90.00
#
_symmetry.space_group_name_H-M   'P 1'
#
loop_
_entity.id
_entity.type
_entity.pdbx_description
1 polymer ?
#
loop_
_entity_poly.entity_id
_entity_poly.type
_entity_poly.pdbx_seq_one_letter_code
_entity_poly.pdbx_strand_id
1 'polypeptide(L)'
;MPHAHDTAAASVTIDDVLARRLVRSLFQPIVELSSRAVVGVEGLARGPAGTGLEFPDRLFAAARTAGLLGPLDMLCFEQALEGAITAPVAPPLLFANGEPAVMDQPLSPRLLELLGNAPSFRTILEYTERALPAVPGSLLRLAGQIQLHGNAIALDDVGVDPMSLAFLPVLEPEVIKLDMSLLRDPHAAHSRKVTAVVRAEAQRTGALVIAEGIETEDDLVTAREMGAHWGQGWRFDRPGPLDTARQRYDPEAAVALRRPRPGFHQPAGTPFDVVAARAATRPATRETAAAELDRVRDIAAADEAVVVVVSCPGDVGARLGVPLYELAGRARSTIILDRPVDGELAVAVIGAGYGHVVSAAGADLVATGDLPTTAAVARVLLNRHTRS
;
A
#
# COMPACT_ATOMS: atom_id res chain seq x y z
N MET A 1 -8.19 -61.60 0.54
CA MET A 1 -9.01 -60.72 -0.30
C MET A 1 -9.51 -59.59 0.58
N PRO A 2 -9.39 -58.33 0.14
CA PRO A 2 -8.65 -57.33 0.90
C PRO A 2 -9.55 -56.32 1.60
N HIS A 3 -9.22 -55.98 2.84
CA HIS A 3 -9.60 -54.70 3.41
C HIS A 3 -8.69 -53.64 2.80
N ALA A 4 -9.31 -52.74 2.06
CA ALA A 4 -8.68 -51.60 1.43
C ALA A 4 -7.89 -50.81 2.48
N HIS A 5 -6.60 -50.62 2.19
CA HIS A 5 -5.83 -49.56 2.77
C HIS A 5 -6.49 -48.24 2.39
N ASP A 6 -7.26 -47.67 3.31
CA ASP A 6 -7.53 -46.25 3.32
C ASP A 6 -6.23 -45.56 3.76
N THR A 7 -5.30 -45.42 2.81
CA THR A 7 -4.16 -44.52 2.98
C THR A 7 -4.75 -43.12 3.02
N ALA A 8 -5.05 -42.62 4.22
CA ALA A 8 -5.18 -41.19 4.44
C ALA A 8 -3.96 -40.53 3.81
N ALA A 9 -4.15 -39.83 2.69
CA ALA A 9 -3.08 -39.12 2.03
C ALA A 9 -2.42 -38.22 3.09
N ALA A 10 -1.12 -38.38 3.32
CA ALA A 10 -0.41 -37.62 4.33
C ALA A 10 -0.73 -36.13 4.14
N SER A 11 -1.29 -35.51 5.18
CA SER A 11 -1.71 -34.11 5.12
C SER A 11 -0.48 -33.24 4.89
N VAL A 12 -0.42 -32.54 3.76
CA VAL A 12 0.67 -31.62 3.47
C VAL A 12 0.67 -30.49 4.50
N THR A 13 1.80 -30.30 5.18
CA THR A 13 1.98 -29.23 6.17
C THR A 13 2.52 -27.95 5.53
N ILE A 14 2.49 -26.83 6.26
CA ILE A 14 3.10 -25.59 5.77
C ILE A 14 4.63 -25.70 5.65
N ASP A 15 5.27 -26.46 6.54
CA ASP A 15 6.70 -26.77 6.44
C ASP A 15 7.01 -27.54 5.15
N ASP A 16 6.18 -28.52 4.79
CA ASP A 16 6.32 -29.24 3.51
C ASP A 16 6.18 -28.28 2.31
N VAL A 17 5.22 -27.34 2.38
CA VAL A 17 5.00 -26.34 1.32
C VAL A 17 6.26 -25.48 1.13
N LEU A 18 6.88 -25.02 2.21
CA LEU A 18 8.07 -24.18 2.14
C LEU A 18 9.31 -24.98 1.72
N ALA A 19 9.57 -26.11 2.39
CA ALA A 19 10.75 -26.93 2.15
C ALA A 19 10.81 -27.47 0.71
N ARG A 20 9.64 -27.74 0.11
CA ARG A 20 9.53 -28.29 -1.24
C ARG A 20 9.01 -27.26 -2.26
N ARG A 21 8.87 -25.99 -1.87
CA ARG A 21 8.38 -24.88 -2.70
C ARG A 21 7.06 -25.21 -3.44
N LEU A 22 6.07 -25.77 -2.74
CA LEU A 22 4.81 -26.27 -3.32
C LEU A 22 3.75 -25.18 -3.56
N VAL A 23 4.17 -23.93 -3.72
CA VAL A 23 3.29 -22.83 -4.13
C VAL A 23 3.32 -22.73 -5.65
N ARG A 24 2.17 -22.48 -6.26
CA ARG A 24 2.06 -22.13 -7.69
C ARG A 24 1.29 -20.82 -7.83
N SER A 25 1.56 -20.06 -8.88
CA SER A 25 0.80 -18.86 -9.20
C SER A 25 -0.17 -19.13 -10.35
N LEU A 26 -1.44 -18.75 -10.15
CA LEU A 26 -2.38 -18.52 -11.23
C LEU A 26 -2.35 -17.03 -11.58
N PHE A 27 -2.65 -16.69 -12.82
CA PHE A 27 -2.54 -15.33 -13.32
C PHE A 27 -3.89 -14.86 -13.81
N GLN A 28 -4.35 -13.71 -13.31
CA GLN A 28 -5.59 -13.08 -13.78
C GLN A 28 -5.26 -11.84 -14.62
N PRO A 29 -5.89 -11.64 -15.79
CA PRO A 29 -5.60 -10.50 -16.64
C PRO A 29 -6.15 -9.20 -16.07
N ILE A 30 -5.37 -8.14 -16.22
CA ILE A 30 -5.79 -6.75 -16.01
C ILE A 30 -5.89 -6.11 -17.39
N VAL A 31 -7.02 -5.46 -17.67
CA VAL A 31 -7.33 -4.93 -19.00
C VAL A 31 -7.50 -3.43 -18.99
N GLU A 32 -7.10 -2.78 -20.07
CA GLU A 32 -7.45 -1.37 -20.30
C GLU A 32 -8.94 -1.25 -20.66
N LEU A 33 -9.68 -0.43 -19.93
CA LEU A 33 -11.14 -0.36 -20.08
C LEU A 33 -11.57 0.28 -21.40
N SER A 34 -10.73 1.09 -22.04
CA SER A 34 -11.02 1.76 -23.32
C SER A 34 -10.81 0.83 -24.52
N SER A 35 -9.65 0.16 -24.60
CA SER A 35 -9.24 -0.67 -25.74
C SER A 35 -9.55 -2.16 -25.57
N ARG A 36 -9.76 -2.62 -24.33
CA ARG A 36 -9.80 -4.03 -23.92
C ARG A 36 -8.50 -4.79 -24.14
N ALA A 37 -7.39 -4.10 -24.35
CA ALA A 37 -6.08 -4.73 -24.40
C ALA A 37 -5.66 -5.21 -23.00
N VAL A 38 -4.92 -6.32 -22.93
CA VAL A 38 -4.37 -6.79 -21.65
C VAL A 38 -3.11 -6.00 -21.34
N VAL A 39 -3.12 -5.29 -20.22
CA VAL A 39 -2.00 -4.43 -19.79
C VAL A 39 -1.05 -5.16 -18.85
N GLY A 40 -1.53 -6.20 -18.19
CA GLY A 40 -0.77 -6.95 -17.20
C GLY A 40 -1.55 -8.13 -16.65
N VAL A 41 -0.95 -8.77 -15.65
CA VAL A 41 -1.54 -9.89 -14.92
C VAL A 41 -1.24 -9.77 -13.43
N GLU A 42 -2.17 -10.24 -12.61
CA GLU A 42 -1.95 -10.43 -11.17
C GLU A 42 -1.62 -11.88 -10.86
N GLY A 43 -0.52 -12.11 -10.13
CA GLY A 43 -0.11 -13.40 -9.62
C GLY A 43 -0.84 -13.77 -8.33
N LEU A 44 -1.75 -14.74 -8.44
CA LEU A 44 -2.58 -15.24 -7.36
C LEU A 44 -2.07 -16.59 -6.86
N ALA A 45 -1.51 -16.60 -5.64
CA ALA A 45 -0.93 -17.78 -5.04
C ALA A 45 -1.94 -18.92 -4.80
N ARG A 46 -1.51 -20.15 -5.05
CA ARG A 46 -2.20 -21.40 -4.71
C ARG A 46 -1.21 -22.36 -4.08
N GLY A 47 -1.61 -22.99 -2.98
CA GLY A 47 -0.84 -24.10 -2.41
C GLY A 47 -0.99 -25.37 -3.25
N PRO A 48 -0.51 -26.53 -2.75
CA PRO A 48 -0.55 -27.78 -3.50
C PRO A 48 -1.99 -28.20 -3.85
N ALA A 49 -2.21 -28.56 -5.11
CA ALA A 49 -3.54 -28.91 -5.63
C ALA A 49 -4.13 -30.13 -4.92
N GLY A 50 -5.44 -30.10 -4.66
CA GLY A 50 -6.16 -31.19 -3.99
C GLY A 50 -5.88 -31.30 -2.49
N THR A 51 -5.21 -30.33 -1.88
CA THR A 51 -4.91 -30.32 -0.44
C THR A 51 -5.77 -29.30 0.31
N GLY A 52 -5.85 -29.42 1.64
CA GLY A 52 -6.49 -28.42 2.49
C GLY A 52 -5.83 -27.04 2.46
N LEU A 53 -4.62 -26.93 1.91
CA LEU A 53 -3.83 -25.70 1.77
C LEU A 53 -3.85 -25.15 0.33
N GLU A 54 -4.68 -25.66 -0.56
CA GLU A 54 -4.71 -25.20 -1.96
C GLU A 54 -5.06 -23.71 -2.11
N PHE A 55 -6.02 -23.22 -1.32
CA PHE A 55 -6.52 -21.85 -1.40
C PHE A 55 -5.80 -20.91 -0.45
N PRO A 56 -5.59 -19.64 -0.85
CA PRO A 56 -4.78 -18.68 -0.11
C PRO A 56 -5.26 -18.49 1.34
N ASP A 57 -6.56 -18.37 1.60
CA ASP A 57 -7.08 -18.15 2.96
C ASP A 57 -6.57 -19.19 3.97
N ARG A 58 -6.63 -20.49 3.61
CA ARG A 58 -6.16 -21.57 4.48
C ARG A 58 -4.64 -21.67 4.52
N LEU A 59 -3.99 -21.43 3.39
CA LEU A 59 -2.53 -21.45 3.28
C LEU A 59 -1.88 -20.39 4.17
N PHE A 60 -2.36 -19.14 4.08
CA PHE A 60 -1.87 -18.01 4.88
C PHE A 60 -2.27 -18.13 6.36
N ALA A 61 -3.46 -18.66 6.67
CA ALA A 61 -3.84 -18.95 8.06
C ALA A 61 -2.93 -19.99 8.72
N ALA A 62 -2.58 -21.06 7.99
CA ALA A 62 -1.63 -22.07 8.46
C ALA A 62 -0.24 -21.48 8.70
N ALA A 63 0.27 -20.67 7.76
CA ALA A 63 1.55 -19.99 7.90
C ALA A 63 1.58 -19.01 9.09
N ARG A 64 0.50 -18.24 9.30
CA ARG A 64 0.37 -17.34 10.46
C ARG A 64 0.41 -18.11 11.78
N THR A 65 -0.28 -19.24 11.84
CA THR A 65 -0.32 -20.10 13.04
C THR A 65 1.07 -20.70 13.36
N ALA A 66 1.85 -21.01 12.32
CA ALA A 66 3.19 -21.55 12.44
C ALA A 66 4.30 -20.48 12.61
N GLY A 67 3.97 -19.18 12.54
CA GLY A 67 4.97 -18.11 12.52
C GLY A 67 5.81 -18.05 11.23
N LEU A 68 5.31 -18.65 10.14
CA LEU A 68 5.98 -18.81 8.85
C LEU A 68 5.34 -17.95 7.74
N LEU A 69 4.56 -16.93 8.12
CA LEU A 69 3.93 -16.00 7.17
C LEU A 69 4.96 -15.36 6.25
N GLY A 70 6.13 -15.00 6.79
CA GLY A 70 7.16 -14.33 6.02
C GLY A 70 7.84 -15.17 4.94
N PRO A 71 8.36 -16.35 5.30
CA PRO A 71 8.84 -17.31 4.31
C PRO A 71 7.81 -17.66 3.24
N LEU A 72 6.52 -17.75 3.59
CA LEU A 72 5.46 -18.03 2.62
C LEU A 72 5.24 -16.86 1.65
N ASP A 73 5.14 -15.63 2.16
CA ASP A 73 4.92 -14.44 1.34
C ASP A 73 6.05 -14.24 0.31
N MET A 74 7.30 -14.39 0.76
CA MET A 74 8.47 -14.36 -0.11
C MET A 74 8.42 -15.46 -1.18
N LEU A 75 8.03 -16.69 -0.81
CA LEU A 75 7.87 -17.78 -1.77
C LEU A 75 6.77 -17.47 -2.80
N CYS A 76 5.63 -16.92 -2.39
CA CYS A 76 4.56 -16.50 -3.29
C CYS A 76 5.06 -15.49 -4.33
N PHE A 77 5.83 -14.49 -3.87
CA PHE A 77 6.38 -13.47 -4.76
C PHE A 77 7.41 -14.06 -5.73
N GLU A 78 8.33 -14.90 -5.24
CA GLU A 78 9.28 -15.63 -6.08
C GLU A 78 8.57 -16.48 -7.14
N GLN A 79 7.50 -17.21 -6.77
CA GLN A 79 6.74 -18.04 -7.73
C GLN A 79 6.00 -17.21 -8.78
N ALA A 80 5.46 -16.04 -8.43
CA ALA A 80 4.85 -15.13 -9.39
C ALA A 80 5.87 -14.62 -10.42
N LEU A 81 7.06 -14.20 -9.96
CA LEU A 81 8.16 -13.76 -10.82
C LEU A 81 8.69 -14.89 -11.70
N GLU A 82 8.97 -16.06 -11.12
CA GLU A 82 9.44 -17.23 -11.88
C GLU A 82 8.43 -17.64 -12.96
N GLY A 83 7.13 -17.62 -12.64
CA GLY A 83 6.07 -17.91 -13.61
C GLY A 83 6.03 -16.91 -14.77
N ALA A 84 6.17 -15.61 -14.48
CA ALA A 84 6.19 -14.57 -15.52
C ALA A 84 7.47 -14.60 -16.38
N ILE A 85 8.64 -14.87 -15.78
CA ILE A 85 9.93 -14.97 -16.48
C ILE A 85 9.96 -16.17 -17.42
N THR A 86 9.38 -17.30 -17.00
CA THR A 86 9.39 -18.55 -17.78
C THR A 86 8.23 -18.67 -18.75
N ALA A 87 7.30 -17.72 -18.76
CA ALA A 87 6.18 -17.70 -19.68
C ALA A 87 6.68 -17.55 -21.14
N PRO A 88 6.02 -18.21 -22.11
CA PRO A 88 6.37 -18.05 -23.53
C PRO A 88 6.26 -16.61 -24.03
N VAL A 89 5.34 -15.84 -23.45
CA VAL A 89 5.20 -14.40 -23.67
C VAL A 89 5.09 -13.72 -22.30
N ALA A 90 6.10 -12.92 -21.96
CA ALA A 90 6.10 -12.16 -20.73
C ALA A 90 4.99 -11.08 -20.75
N PRO A 91 4.26 -10.88 -19.64
CA PRO A 91 3.30 -9.77 -19.53
C PRO A 91 4.04 -8.43 -19.45
N PRO A 92 3.46 -7.29 -19.86
CA PRO A 92 4.09 -5.97 -19.69
C PRO A 92 4.21 -5.58 -18.21
N LEU A 93 3.18 -5.94 -17.42
CA LEU A 93 3.06 -5.63 -16.01
C LEU A 93 2.73 -6.92 -15.23
N LEU A 94 3.47 -7.18 -14.15
CA LEU A 94 3.19 -8.25 -13.21
C LEU A 94 2.84 -7.64 -11.86
N PHE A 95 1.61 -7.86 -11.41
CA PHE A 95 1.17 -7.50 -10.07
C PHE A 95 1.38 -8.70 -9.14
N ALA A 96 1.98 -8.45 -7.99
CA ALA A 96 2.24 -9.46 -6.98
C ALA A 96 1.87 -8.91 -5.60
N ASN A 97 1.15 -9.72 -4.84
CA ASN A 97 0.79 -9.41 -3.46
C ASN A 97 2.04 -9.43 -2.57
N GLY A 98 2.15 -8.49 -1.64
CA GLY A 98 3.18 -8.49 -0.60
C GLY A 98 2.60 -8.15 0.78
N GLU A 99 2.95 -8.93 1.80
CA GLU A 99 2.56 -8.72 3.19
C GLU A 99 3.59 -7.83 3.91
N PRO A 100 3.26 -6.58 4.28
CA PRO A 100 4.24 -5.64 4.83
C PRO A 100 4.80 -6.03 6.20
N ALA A 101 4.06 -6.81 7.00
CA ALA A 101 4.55 -7.33 8.28
C ALA A 101 5.76 -8.27 8.14
N VAL A 102 5.98 -8.81 6.94
CA VAL A 102 7.08 -9.72 6.59
C VAL A 102 8.27 -8.96 6.01
N MET A 103 7.98 -7.86 5.33
CA MET A 103 8.92 -7.14 4.47
C MET A 103 9.80 -6.13 5.24
N ASP A 104 9.77 -6.16 6.56
CA ASP A 104 10.83 -5.57 7.40
C ASP A 104 12.14 -6.36 7.34
N GLN A 105 12.11 -7.55 6.73
CA GLN A 105 13.29 -8.35 6.45
C GLN A 105 13.94 -7.93 5.12
N PRO A 106 15.27 -8.06 4.98
CA PRO A 106 15.93 -7.89 3.69
C PRO A 106 15.29 -8.82 2.65
N LEU A 107 15.05 -8.30 1.44
CA LEU A 107 14.62 -9.12 0.31
C LEU A 107 15.59 -10.30 0.14
N SER A 108 15.06 -11.50 -0.14
CA SER A 108 15.89 -12.70 -0.30
C SER A 108 16.87 -12.48 -1.47
N PRO A 109 18.09 -13.05 -1.42
CA PRO A 109 19.02 -12.98 -2.54
C PRO A 109 18.40 -13.48 -3.85
N ARG A 110 17.53 -14.49 -3.76
CA ARG A 110 16.78 -15.03 -4.90
C ARG A 110 15.78 -14.02 -5.46
N LEU A 111 15.03 -13.34 -4.60
CA LEU A 111 14.10 -12.31 -5.05
C LEU A 111 14.84 -11.14 -5.71
N LEU A 112 15.96 -10.70 -5.15
CA LEU A 112 16.80 -9.66 -5.75
C LEU A 112 17.35 -10.09 -7.12
N GLU A 113 17.76 -11.35 -7.25
CA GLU A 113 18.17 -11.93 -8.54
C GLU A 113 17.02 -11.91 -9.56
N LEU A 114 15.81 -12.35 -9.15
CA LEU A 114 14.64 -12.37 -10.02
C LEU A 114 14.23 -10.96 -10.45
N LEU A 115 14.21 -9.98 -9.53
CA LEU A 115 13.92 -8.58 -9.81
C LEU A 115 14.98 -7.95 -10.73
N GLY A 116 16.25 -8.34 -10.60
CA GLY A 116 17.33 -7.91 -11.51
C GLY A 116 17.23 -8.51 -12.91
N ASN A 117 16.68 -9.73 -13.01
CA ASN A 117 16.53 -10.51 -14.25
C ASN A 117 15.16 -10.35 -14.92
N ALA A 118 14.32 -9.41 -14.48
CA ALA A 118 12.98 -9.17 -15.03
C ALA A 118 12.89 -8.04 -16.09
N PRO A 119 13.88 -7.73 -16.96
CA PRO A 119 13.85 -6.51 -17.77
C PRO A 119 12.78 -6.50 -18.86
N SER A 120 12.06 -7.61 -19.10
CA SER A 120 10.96 -7.68 -20.06
C SER A 120 9.63 -7.16 -19.51
N PHE A 121 9.51 -6.93 -18.20
CA PHE A 121 8.27 -6.47 -17.57
C PHE A 121 8.52 -5.61 -16.32
N ARG A 122 7.53 -4.82 -15.92
CA ARG A 122 7.58 -4.12 -14.63
C ARG A 122 6.80 -4.89 -13.60
N THR A 123 7.40 -5.08 -12.42
CA THR A 123 6.70 -5.64 -11.27
C THR A 123 6.00 -4.51 -10.51
N ILE A 124 4.78 -4.77 -10.06
CA ILE A 124 4.02 -3.92 -9.15
C ILE A 124 3.78 -4.72 -7.87
N LEU A 125 4.29 -4.23 -6.76
CA LEU A 125 4.01 -4.83 -5.46
C LEU A 125 2.71 -4.25 -4.91
N GLU A 126 1.77 -5.11 -4.58
CA GLU A 126 0.46 -4.73 -4.05
C GLU A 126 0.47 -4.78 -2.54
N TYR A 127 0.02 -3.68 -1.92
CA TYR A 127 -0.16 -3.57 -0.49
C TYR A 127 -1.64 -3.55 -0.14
N THR A 128 -2.08 -4.48 0.69
CA THR A 128 -3.44 -4.41 1.24
C THR A 128 -3.55 -3.28 2.27
N GLU A 129 -4.72 -2.68 2.35
CA GLU A 129 -5.12 -1.71 3.37
C GLU A 129 -4.92 -2.21 4.81
N ARG A 130 -5.05 -3.53 5.02
CA ARG A 130 -4.82 -4.19 6.34
C ARG A 130 -3.40 -4.06 6.86
N ALA A 131 -2.45 -3.78 5.97
CA ALA A 131 -1.07 -3.60 6.35
C ALA A 131 -0.75 -2.20 6.89
N LEU A 132 -1.61 -1.22 6.60
CA LEU A 132 -1.40 0.19 6.95
C LEU A 132 -1.31 0.44 8.47
N PRO A 133 -2.11 -0.21 9.34
CA PRO A 133 -2.04 0.01 10.78
C PRO A 133 -0.79 -0.59 11.45
N ALA A 134 -0.16 -1.60 10.84
CA ALA A 134 0.85 -2.40 11.52
C ALA A 134 2.21 -1.70 11.60
N VAL A 135 2.75 -1.15 10.50
CA VAL A 135 4.05 -0.46 10.50
C VAL A 135 4.19 0.48 9.27
N PRO A 136 3.76 1.75 9.33
CA PRO A 136 3.86 2.63 8.17
C PRO A 136 5.29 2.95 7.70
N GLY A 137 6.28 2.85 8.61
CA GLY A 137 7.68 3.09 8.28
C GLY A 137 8.34 1.98 7.46
N SER A 138 7.97 0.72 7.71
CA SER A 138 8.47 -0.43 6.94
C SER A 138 7.91 -0.44 5.53
N LEU A 139 6.62 -0.11 5.40
CA LEU A 139 5.93 0.05 4.14
C LEU A 139 6.64 1.08 3.23
N LEU A 140 7.00 2.24 3.80
CA LEU A 140 7.74 3.29 3.08
C LEU A 140 9.14 2.85 2.65
N ARG A 141 9.85 2.07 3.49
CA ARG A 141 11.17 1.54 3.12
C ARG A 141 11.08 0.53 2.00
N LEU A 142 10.16 -0.44 2.11
CA LEU A 142 9.99 -1.46 1.10
C LEU A 142 9.58 -0.82 -0.23
N ALA A 143 8.63 0.12 -0.20
CA ALA A 143 8.28 0.90 -1.38
C ALA A 143 9.53 1.54 -2.01
N GLY A 144 10.38 2.19 -1.20
CA GLY A 144 11.66 2.73 -1.65
C GLY A 144 12.59 1.68 -2.29
N GLN A 145 12.70 0.48 -1.71
CA GLN A 145 13.51 -0.62 -2.25
C GLN A 145 12.97 -1.13 -3.58
N ILE A 146 11.67 -1.37 -3.69
CA ILE A 146 11.03 -1.81 -4.93
C ILE A 146 11.23 -0.78 -6.04
N GLN A 147 11.03 0.50 -5.73
CA GLN A 147 11.18 1.59 -6.69
C GLN A 147 12.63 1.79 -7.16
N LEU A 148 13.64 1.44 -6.35
CA LEU A 148 15.06 1.47 -6.77
C LEU A 148 15.35 0.51 -7.93
N HIS A 149 14.56 -0.55 -8.09
CA HIS A 149 14.70 -1.52 -9.18
C HIS A 149 13.83 -1.18 -10.41
N GLY A 150 13.24 0.02 -10.47
CA GLY A 150 12.35 0.43 -11.58
C GLY A 150 10.94 -0.17 -11.52
N ASN A 151 10.63 -0.88 -10.43
CA ASN A 151 9.34 -1.47 -10.14
C ASN A 151 8.43 -0.46 -9.42
N ALA A 152 7.13 -0.76 -9.39
CA ALA A 152 6.12 0.15 -8.86
C ALA A 152 5.42 -0.44 -7.64
N ILE A 153 4.60 0.37 -6.99
CA ILE A 153 3.72 -0.08 -5.91
C ILE A 153 2.25 0.19 -6.25
N ALA A 154 1.38 -0.67 -5.76
CA ALA A 154 -0.07 -0.48 -5.74
C ALA A 154 -0.58 -0.43 -4.30
N LEU A 155 -1.62 0.35 -4.06
CA LEU A 155 -2.45 0.19 -2.87
C LEU A 155 -3.71 -0.58 -3.29
N ASP A 156 -3.91 -1.73 -2.67
CA ASP A 156 -4.99 -2.67 -2.92
C ASP A 156 -6.16 -2.47 -1.95
N ASP A 157 -7.33 -3.02 -2.32
CA ASP A 157 -8.56 -2.98 -1.52
C ASP A 157 -8.96 -1.56 -1.06
N VAL A 158 -8.65 -0.53 -1.88
CA VAL A 158 -8.94 0.86 -1.52
C VAL A 158 -10.44 1.07 -1.44
N GLY A 159 -10.87 1.58 -0.29
CA GLY A 159 -12.28 1.76 0.04
C GLY A 159 -12.87 0.69 0.96
N VAL A 160 -12.18 -0.40 1.26
CA VAL A 160 -12.65 -1.35 2.31
C VAL A 160 -12.47 -0.73 3.70
N ASP A 161 -11.24 -0.28 4.00
CA ASP A 161 -10.94 0.50 5.20
C ASP A 161 -10.79 1.99 4.84
N PRO A 162 -11.55 2.92 5.47
CA PRO A 162 -11.38 4.36 5.31
C PRO A 162 -9.93 4.87 5.48
N MET A 163 -9.11 4.19 6.28
CA MET A 163 -7.70 4.51 6.50
C MET A 163 -6.85 4.45 5.23
N SER A 164 -7.23 3.61 4.25
CA SER A 164 -6.56 3.54 2.94
C SER A 164 -6.44 4.91 2.28
N LEU A 165 -7.48 5.75 2.41
CA LEU A 165 -7.52 7.09 1.83
C LEU A 165 -6.53 8.06 2.47
N ALA A 166 -6.27 7.94 3.78
CA ALA A 166 -5.31 8.79 4.47
C ALA A 166 -3.85 8.42 4.13
N PHE A 167 -3.60 7.17 3.74
CA PHE A 167 -2.26 6.73 3.33
C PHE A 167 -1.92 6.99 1.87
N LEU A 168 -2.92 7.18 1.00
CA LEU A 168 -2.71 7.57 -0.40
C LEU A 168 -1.70 8.72 -0.59
N PRO A 169 -1.83 9.89 0.06
CA PRO A 169 -0.88 10.98 -0.13
C PRO A 169 0.50 10.71 0.50
N VAL A 170 0.58 9.80 1.47
CA VAL A 170 1.83 9.41 2.13
C VAL A 170 2.63 8.46 1.25
N LEU A 171 1.97 7.48 0.64
CA LEU A 171 2.56 6.49 -0.25
C LEU A 171 2.73 7.03 -1.68
N GLU A 172 1.77 7.80 -2.18
CA GLU A 172 1.63 8.17 -3.58
C GLU A 172 1.95 6.98 -4.52
N PRO A 173 1.15 5.89 -4.47
CA PRO A 173 1.43 4.69 -5.25
C PRO A 173 1.30 4.97 -6.75
N GLU A 174 1.93 4.15 -7.60
CA GLU A 174 1.75 4.28 -9.04
C GLU A 174 0.40 3.71 -9.50
N VAL A 175 -0.18 2.79 -8.74
CA VAL A 175 -1.49 2.20 -8.99
C VAL A 175 -2.37 2.26 -7.73
N ILE A 176 -3.66 2.54 -7.92
CA ILE A 176 -4.69 2.47 -6.90
C ILE A 176 -5.74 1.45 -7.35
N LYS A 177 -5.99 0.41 -6.56
CA LYS A 177 -6.99 -0.62 -6.88
C LYS A 177 -8.23 -0.41 -6.01
N LEU A 178 -9.35 -0.17 -6.67
CA LEU A 178 -10.67 0.01 -6.06
C LEU A 178 -11.29 -1.36 -5.83
N ASP A 179 -11.63 -1.65 -4.57
CA ASP A 179 -12.29 -2.90 -4.20
C ASP A 179 -13.66 -3.05 -4.88
N MET A 180 -14.03 -4.29 -5.15
CA MET A 180 -15.28 -4.63 -5.83
C MET A 180 -16.52 -4.17 -5.07
N SER A 181 -16.48 -4.04 -3.74
CA SER A 181 -17.63 -3.60 -2.94
C SER A 181 -18.11 -2.20 -3.35
N LEU A 182 -17.21 -1.34 -3.84
CA LEU A 182 -17.55 -0.01 -4.34
C LEU A 182 -18.37 -0.07 -5.63
N LEU A 183 -18.11 -1.07 -6.48
CA LEU A 183 -18.91 -1.32 -7.68
C LEU A 183 -20.29 -1.90 -7.34
N ARG A 184 -20.42 -2.62 -6.22
CA ARG A 184 -21.70 -3.20 -5.77
C ARG A 184 -22.64 -2.16 -5.18
N ASP A 185 -22.12 -1.06 -4.63
CA ASP A 185 -22.92 0.06 -4.12
C ASP A 185 -22.30 1.43 -4.49
N PRO A 186 -22.32 1.83 -5.78
CA PRO A 186 -21.67 3.05 -6.24
C PRO A 186 -22.35 4.34 -5.77
N HIS A 187 -23.60 4.22 -5.30
CA HIS A 187 -24.39 5.35 -4.81
C HIS A 187 -24.36 5.49 -3.28
N ALA A 188 -23.61 4.67 -2.55
CA ALA A 188 -23.31 4.92 -1.15
C ALA A 188 -22.55 6.25 -0.97
N ALA A 189 -22.77 6.93 0.15
CA ALA A 189 -21.99 8.11 0.51
C ALA A 189 -20.49 7.80 0.61
N HIS A 190 -20.18 6.61 1.12
CA HIS A 190 -18.82 6.08 1.20
C HIS A 190 -18.17 5.90 -0.17
N SER A 191 -18.82 5.19 -1.10
CA SER A 191 -18.30 4.97 -2.46
C SER A 191 -18.06 6.27 -3.22
N ARG A 192 -18.97 7.25 -3.08
CA ARG A 192 -18.76 8.60 -3.63
C ARG A 192 -17.56 9.32 -3.01
N LYS A 193 -17.39 9.24 -1.69
CA LYS A 193 -16.23 9.83 -0.98
C LYS A 193 -14.92 9.20 -1.48
N VAL A 194 -14.84 7.87 -1.51
CA VAL A 194 -13.67 7.12 -2.00
C VAL A 194 -13.36 7.54 -3.44
N THR A 195 -14.36 7.52 -4.32
CA THR A 195 -14.21 7.91 -5.73
C THR A 195 -13.66 9.33 -5.88
N ALA A 196 -14.22 10.29 -5.16
CA ALA A 196 -13.77 11.68 -5.24
C ALA A 196 -12.31 11.83 -4.80
N VAL A 197 -11.93 11.19 -3.69
CA VAL A 197 -10.57 11.24 -3.14
C VAL A 197 -9.58 10.55 -4.08
N VAL A 198 -9.90 9.35 -4.56
CA VAL A 198 -9.04 8.60 -5.48
C VAL A 198 -8.86 9.36 -6.81
N ARG A 199 -9.92 9.96 -7.37
CA ARG A 199 -9.79 10.77 -8.60
C ARG A 199 -8.92 12.02 -8.38
N ALA A 200 -9.09 12.71 -7.26
CA ALA A 200 -8.25 13.87 -6.94
C ALA A 200 -6.78 13.46 -6.77
N GLU A 201 -6.54 12.32 -6.10
CA GLU A 201 -5.20 11.79 -5.90
C GLU A 201 -4.55 11.33 -7.21
N ALA A 202 -5.28 10.60 -8.04
CA ALA A 202 -4.83 10.16 -9.36
C ALA A 202 -4.50 11.36 -10.25
N GLN A 203 -5.33 12.41 -10.26
CA GLN A 203 -5.05 13.64 -11.00
C GLN A 203 -3.80 14.37 -10.48
N ARG A 204 -3.60 14.40 -9.16
CA ARG A 204 -2.47 15.08 -8.52
C ARG A 204 -1.14 14.35 -8.76
N THR A 205 -1.17 13.02 -8.76
CA THR A 205 0.04 12.18 -8.76
C THR A 205 0.34 11.54 -10.11
N GLY A 206 -0.66 11.40 -10.98
CA GLY A 206 -0.59 10.58 -12.19
C GLY A 206 -0.73 9.08 -11.93
N ALA A 207 -1.25 8.67 -10.78
CA ALA A 207 -1.52 7.26 -10.49
C ALA A 207 -2.62 6.70 -11.42
N LEU A 208 -2.46 5.45 -11.82
CA LEU A 208 -3.48 4.72 -12.57
C LEU A 208 -4.45 4.05 -11.61
N VAL A 209 -5.72 3.98 -12.00
CA VAL A 209 -6.79 3.41 -11.18
C VAL A 209 -7.27 2.11 -11.82
N ILE A 210 -7.27 1.03 -11.04
CA ILE A 210 -7.85 -0.27 -11.38
C ILE A 210 -9.16 -0.42 -10.63
N ALA A 211 -10.22 -0.91 -11.29
CA ALA A 211 -11.42 -1.38 -10.61
C ALA A 211 -11.49 -2.92 -10.63
N GLU A 212 -11.69 -3.52 -9.46
CA GLU A 212 -11.73 -4.96 -9.29
C GLU A 212 -13.14 -5.56 -9.28
N GLY A 213 -13.24 -6.86 -9.54
CA GLY A 213 -14.49 -7.60 -9.49
C GLY A 213 -15.50 -7.23 -10.58
N ILE A 214 -15.05 -6.78 -11.73
CA ILE A 214 -15.94 -6.48 -12.88
C ILE A 214 -16.48 -7.80 -13.45
N GLU A 215 -17.79 -8.01 -13.35
CA GLU A 215 -18.47 -9.21 -13.84
C GLU A 215 -19.55 -8.86 -14.89
N THR A 216 -20.24 -7.74 -14.71
CA THR A 216 -21.35 -7.31 -15.57
C THR A 216 -20.96 -6.12 -16.45
N GLU A 217 -21.82 -5.75 -17.42
CA GLU A 217 -21.63 -4.49 -18.16
C GLU A 217 -21.89 -3.27 -17.25
N ASP A 218 -22.81 -3.38 -16.29
CA ASP A 218 -23.11 -2.31 -15.33
C ASP A 218 -21.90 -2.03 -14.42
N ASP A 219 -21.17 -3.08 -14.00
CA ASP A 219 -19.90 -2.94 -13.27
C ASP A 219 -18.86 -2.18 -14.10
N LEU A 220 -18.78 -2.48 -15.41
CA LEU A 220 -17.85 -1.83 -16.32
C LEU A 220 -18.19 -0.35 -16.53
N VAL A 221 -19.46 0.00 -16.66
CA VAL A 221 -19.92 1.39 -16.73
C VAL A 221 -19.56 2.12 -15.44
N THR A 222 -19.90 1.52 -14.29
CA THR A 222 -19.61 2.05 -12.96
C THR A 222 -18.10 2.29 -12.75
N ALA A 223 -17.26 1.31 -13.10
CA ALA A 223 -15.81 1.42 -13.02
C ALA A 223 -15.27 2.63 -13.81
N ARG A 224 -15.76 2.84 -15.03
CA ARG A 224 -15.38 3.99 -15.86
C ARG A 224 -15.84 5.32 -15.24
N GLU A 225 -17.05 5.38 -14.70
CA GLU A 225 -17.57 6.57 -14.00
C GLU A 225 -16.74 6.91 -12.76
N MET A 226 -16.25 5.89 -12.04
CA MET A 226 -15.34 6.06 -10.92
C MET A 226 -13.93 6.53 -11.34
N GLY A 227 -13.64 6.58 -12.64
CA GLY A 227 -12.35 7.02 -13.18
C GLY A 227 -11.31 5.90 -13.29
N ALA A 228 -11.74 4.63 -13.28
CA ALA A 228 -10.85 3.51 -13.53
C ALA A 228 -10.31 3.56 -14.98
N HIS A 229 -8.99 3.41 -15.11
CA HIS A 229 -8.29 3.33 -16.39
C HIS A 229 -8.28 1.86 -16.86
N TRP A 230 -8.01 0.99 -15.89
CA TRP A 230 -7.89 -0.45 -16.06
C TRP A 230 -8.93 -1.17 -15.20
N GLY A 231 -9.15 -2.45 -15.47
CA GLY A 231 -10.02 -3.27 -14.64
C GLY A 231 -9.68 -4.74 -14.66
N GLN A 232 -10.21 -5.43 -13.65
CA GLN A 232 -9.99 -6.84 -13.41
C GLN A 232 -11.31 -7.50 -12.97
N GLY A 233 -11.53 -8.74 -13.40
CA GLY A 233 -12.72 -9.49 -13.02
C GLY A 233 -13.09 -10.58 -14.02
N TRP A 234 -14.06 -11.41 -13.65
CA TRP A 234 -14.46 -12.58 -14.44
C TRP A 234 -15.12 -12.23 -15.77
N ARG A 235 -15.50 -10.96 -15.97
CA ARG A 235 -15.92 -10.46 -17.27
C ARG A 235 -14.82 -10.61 -18.34
N PHE A 236 -13.55 -10.50 -17.93
CA PHE A 236 -12.41 -10.53 -18.84
C PHE A 236 -11.79 -11.92 -18.89
N ASP A 237 -11.40 -12.45 -17.73
CA ASP A 237 -10.96 -13.84 -17.58
C ASP A 237 -10.92 -14.26 -16.11
N ARG A 238 -10.82 -15.57 -15.88
CA ARG A 238 -10.58 -16.17 -14.57
C ARG A 238 -9.07 -16.37 -14.35
N PRO A 239 -8.60 -16.45 -13.09
CA PRO A 239 -7.22 -16.84 -12.81
C PRO A 239 -6.86 -18.18 -13.44
N GLY A 240 -5.77 -18.23 -14.21
CA GLY A 240 -5.31 -19.44 -14.91
C GLY A 240 -3.81 -19.43 -15.24
N PRO A 241 -3.28 -20.46 -15.89
CA PRO A 241 -1.90 -20.47 -16.38
C PRO A 241 -1.64 -19.37 -17.43
N LEU A 242 -0.43 -18.81 -17.45
CA LEU A 242 -0.02 -17.80 -18.46
C LEU A 242 -0.04 -18.33 -19.90
N ASP A 243 0.10 -19.65 -20.07
CA ASP A 243 0.22 -20.31 -21.38
C ASP A 243 -1.11 -20.40 -22.15
N THR A 244 -2.25 -20.16 -21.49
CA THR A 244 -3.57 -20.57 -22.01
C THR A 244 -4.50 -19.45 -22.50
N ALA A 245 -4.12 -18.18 -22.41
CA ALA A 245 -5.00 -17.08 -22.80
C ALA A 245 -4.50 -16.36 -24.06
N ARG A 246 -5.43 -16.10 -24.99
CA ARG A 246 -5.24 -15.43 -26.29
C ARG A 246 -4.83 -13.95 -26.18
N GLN A 247 -3.81 -13.61 -25.39
CA GLN A 247 -3.52 -12.23 -25.03
C GLN A 247 -2.65 -11.56 -26.08
N ARG A 248 -3.19 -10.53 -26.73
CA ARG A 248 -2.37 -9.46 -27.32
C ARG A 248 -2.13 -8.47 -26.20
N TYR A 249 -1.02 -8.63 -25.50
CA TYR A 249 -0.57 -7.63 -24.54
C TYR A 249 -0.46 -6.28 -25.26
N ASP A 250 -0.83 -5.22 -24.56
CA ASP A 250 -0.51 -3.87 -25.00
C ASP A 250 0.99 -3.61 -24.75
N PRO A 251 1.82 -3.46 -25.80
CA PRO A 251 3.25 -3.19 -25.62
C PRO A 251 3.52 -1.83 -24.95
N GLU A 252 2.55 -0.90 -24.95
CA GLU A 252 2.68 0.43 -24.36
C GLU A 252 2.22 0.50 -22.89
N ALA A 253 1.61 -0.57 -22.36
CA ALA A 253 1.10 -0.61 -20.99
C ALA A 253 2.14 -0.26 -19.91
N ALA A 254 3.35 -0.81 -20.04
CA ALA A 254 4.45 -0.53 -19.10
C ALA A 254 4.94 0.92 -19.17
N VAL A 255 4.74 1.59 -20.32
CA VAL A 255 5.09 3.00 -20.56
C VAL A 255 4.02 3.93 -19.98
N ALA A 256 2.75 3.53 -20.03
CA ALA A 256 1.64 4.29 -19.46
C ALA A 256 1.76 4.45 -17.93
N LEU A 257 2.31 3.45 -17.24
CA LEU A 257 2.57 3.55 -15.82
C LEU A 257 3.71 4.55 -15.56
N ARG A 258 3.46 5.57 -14.75
CA ARG A 258 4.49 6.57 -14.42
C ARG A 258 5.75 5.92 -13.84
N ARG A 259 6.90 6.58 -14.06
CA ARG A 259 8.17 6.09 -13.52
C ARG A 259 8.19 6.21 -12.00
N PRO A 260 8.69 5.19 -11.29
CA PRO A 260 8.90 5.28 -9.86
C PRO A 260 9.82 6.45 -9.51
N ARG A 261 9.73 6.95 -8.28
CA ARG A 261 10.57 8.05 -7.78
C ARG A 261 11.50 7.54 -6.67
N PRO A 262 12.65 6.92 -7.01
CA PRO A 262 13.63 6.51 -6.01
C PRO A 262 13.98 7.64 -5.03
N GLY A 263 13.97 7.33 -3.74
CA GLY A 263 14.24 8.29 -2.66
C GLY A 263 13.04 9.17 -2.27
N PHE A 264 11.90 9.12 -2.96
CA PHE A 264 10.69 9.86 -2.59
C PHE A 264 10.21 9.55 -1.17
N HIS A 265 10.27 8.26 -0.81
CA HIS A 265 9.89 7.79 0.51
C HIS A 265 10.95 8.07 1.57
N GLN A 266 12.12 8.62 1.25
CA GLN A 266 13.17 8.97 2.22
C GLN A 266 13.54 10.46 2.09
N PRO A 267 12.61 11.38 2.39
CA PRO A 267 12.86 12.81 2.29
C PRO A 267 14.02 13.25 3.20
N ALA A 268 14.85 14.16 2.70
CA ALA A 268 15.92 14.80 3.46
C ALA A 268 15.37 15.92 4.37
N GLY A 269 16.12 16.25 5.42
CA GLY A 269 15.80 17.33 6.36
C GLY A 269 14.96 16.90 7.56
N THR A 270 14.56 17.87 8.36
CA THR A 270 13.63 17.69 9.49
C THR A 270 12.20 18.05 9.08
N PRO A 271 11.17 17.66 9.86
CA PRO A 271 9.82 18.11 9.58
C PRO A 271 9.69 19.63 9.52
N PHE A 272 10.41 20.37 10.36
CA PHE A 272 10.42 21.83 10.36
C PHE A 272 10.96 22.39 9.05
N ASP A 273 12.09 21.86 8.55
CA ASP A 273 12.66 22.27 7.27
C ASP A 273 11.66 22.09 6.12
N VAL A 274 10.96 20.95 6.10
CA VAL A 274 9.98 20.61 5.07
C VAL A 274 8.82 21.62 5.06
N VAL A 275 8.31 22.00 6.23
CA VAL A 275 7.18 22.94 6.33
C VAL A 275 7.64 24.39 6.11
N ALA A 276 8.75 24.81 6.70
CA ALA A 276 9.30 26.16 6.59
C ALA A 276 9.69 26.53 5.15
N ALA A 277 10.02 25.55 4.32
CA ALA A 277 10.25 25.77 2.88
C ALA A 277 8.99 26.20 2.11
N ARG A 278 7.78 25.99 2.67
CA ARG A 278 6.49 26.20 2.00
C ARG A 278 5.51 27.11 2.74
N ALA A 279 5.79 27.46 3.99
CA ALA A 279 4.94 28.29 4.83
C ALA A 279 5.75 29.26 5.68
N ALA A 280 5.14 30.39 6.04
CA ALA A 280 5.77 31.41 6.87
C ALA A 280 5.92 30.96 8.32
N THR A 281 7.07 31.25 8.93
CA THR A 281 7.32 31.02 10.36
C THR A 281 6.73 32.14 11.22
N ARG A 282 6.50 31.81 12.49
CA ARG A 282 6.08 32.75 13.54
C ARG A 282 6.68 32.33 14.89
N PRO A 283 6.70 33.21 15.90
CA PRO A 283 7.24 32.87 17.21
C PRO A 283 6.56 31.64 17.84
N ALA A 284 7.36 30.69 18.32
CA ALA A 284 6.91 29.51 19.06
C ALA A 284 6.67 29.85 20.53
N THR A 285 5.47 30.33 20.83
CA THR A 285 4.98 30.53 22.21
C THR A 285 4.01 29.42 22.62
N ARG A 286 3.72 29.30 23.92
CA ARG A 286 2.71 28.34 24.43
C ARG A 286 1.35 28.57 23.80
N GLU A 287 0.94 29.83 23.64
CA GLU A 287 -0.35 30.21 23.07
C GLU A 287 -0.45 29.82 21.60
N THR A 288 0.59 30.09 20.82
CA THR A 288 0.61 29.73 19.39
C THR A 288 0.65 28.22 19.17
N ALA A 289 1.39 27.48 20.01
CA ALA A 289 1.43 26.02 19.97
C ALA A 289 0.07 25.42 20.36
N ALA A 290 -0.54 25.89 21.45
CA ALA A 290 -1.85 25.43 21.89
C ALA A 290 -2.92 25.64 20.81
N ALA A 291 -2.96 26.83 20.19
CA ALA A 291 -3.93 27.13 19.14
C ALA A 291 -3.83 26.20 17.91
N GLU A 292 -2.62 25.81 17.50
CA GLU A 292 -2.47 24.83 16.39
C GLU A 292 -2.80 23.41 16.81
N LEU A 293 -2.48 23.04 18.04
CA LEU A 293 -2.82 21.72 18.56
C LEU A 293 -4.33 21.56 18.73
N ASP A 294 -5.04 22.62 19.09
CA ASP A 294 -6.51 22.63 19.10
C ASP A 294 -7.08 22.42 17.69
N ARG A 295 -6.52 23.08 16.67
CA ARG A 295 -6.90 22.81 15.27
C ARG A 295 -6.64 21.38 14.85
N VAL A 296 -5.46 20.85 15.20
CA VAL A 296 -5.11 19.44 14.97
C VAL A 296 -6.15 18.50 15.59
N ARG A 297 -6.61 18.79 16.81
CA ARG A 297 -7.64 18.00 17.50
C ARG A 297 -8.99 18.08 16.83
N ASP A 298 -9.39 19.28 16.40
CA ASP A 298 -10.66 19.48 15.70
C ASP A 298 -10.69 18.72 14.38
N ILE A 299 -9.59 18.76 13.62
CA ILE A 299 -9.43 17.99 12.38
C ILE A 299 -9.45 16.49 12.68
N ALA A 300 -8.71 16.04 13.69
CA ALA A 300 -8.65 14.64 14.10
C ALA A 300 -10.01 14.05 14.49
N ALA A 301 -10.91 14.88 15.03
CA ALA A 301 -12.25 14.48 15.46
C ALA A 301 -13.28 14.46 14.32
N ALA A 302 -12.97 15.04 13.17
CA ALA A 302 -13.96 15.31 12.12
C ALA A 302 -14.22 14.12 11.18
N ASP A 303 -13.33 13.11 11.15
CA ASP A 303 -13.38 12.04 10.14
C ASP A 303 -12.78 10.74 10.67
N GLU A 304 -13.47 9.63 10.41
CA GLU A 304 -13.09 8.29 10.81
C GLU A 304 -11.85 7.76 10.06
N ALA A 305 -11.37 8.44 9.01
CA ALA A 305 -10.17 8.05 8.27
C ALA A 305 -8.87 8.69 8.79
N VAL A 306 -8.91 9.49 9.87
CA VAL A 306 -7.76 10.33 10.24
C VAL A 306 -6.64 9.55 10.92
N VAL A 307 -5.42 9.84 10.46
CA VAL A 307 -4.15 9.42 11.05
C VAL A 307 -3.44 10.64 11.61
N VAL A 308 -3.01 10.55 12.87
CA VAL A 308 -2.16 11.56 13.50
C VAL A 308 -0.79 10.96 13.75
N VAL A 309 0.27 11.61 13.26
CA VAL A 309 1.67 11.22 13.50
C VAL A 309 2.34 12.31 14.33
N VAL A 310 2.89 11.94 15.48
CA VAL A 310 3.39 12.86 16.50
C VAL A 310 4.85 12.58 16.83
N SER A 311 5.70 13.60 16.75
CA SER A 311 7.05 13.64 17.30
C SER A 311 7.16 14.80 18.27
N CYS A 312 7.46 14.54 19.53
CA CYS A 312 7.62 15.59 20.52
C CYS A 312 8.66 15.19 21.58
N PRO A 313 9.86 15.80 21.56
CA PRO A 313 10.83 15.70 22.64
C PRO A 313 10.25 16.24 23.95
N GLY A 314 10.64 15.62 25.08
CA GLY A 314 10.10 15.98 26.40
C GLY A 314 10.40 17.42 26.83
N ASP A 315 11.59 17.92 26.50
CA ASP A 315 12.02 19.30 26.77
C ASP A 315 11.22 20.33 25.95
N VAL A 316 10.99 20.04 24.67
CA VAL A 316 10.17 20.88 23.78
C VAL A 316 8.71 20.87 24.24
N GLY A 317 8.18 19.68 24.56
CA GLY A 317 6.82 19.52 25.09
C GLY A 317 6.60 20.28 26.39
N ALA A 318 7.55 20.24 27.33
CA ALA A 318 7.50 20.98 28.58
C ALA A 318 7.59 22.51 28.38
N ARG A 319 8.45 22.97 27.46
CA ARG A 319 8.58 24.38 27.12
C ARG A 319 7.29 24.95 26.54
N LEU A 320 6.72 24.25 25.56
CA LEU A 320 5.52 24.66 24.84
C LEU A 320 4.20 24.31 25.57
N GLY A 321 4.26 23.51 26.63
CA GLY A 321 3.08 23.12 27.40
C GLY A 321 2.13 22.19 26.64
N VAL A 322 2.67 21.22 25.89
CA VAL A 322 1.91 20.35 24.99
C VAL A 322 1.53 19.03 25.68
N PRO A 323 0.26 18.78 26.00
CA PRO A 323 -0.17 17.49 26.53
C PRO A 323 -0.41 16.50 25.38
N LEU A 324 0.62 15.73 25.03
CA LEU A 324 0.56 14.76 23.92
C LEU A 324 -0.58 13.73 24.06
N TYR A 325 -0.92 13.35 25.30
CA TYR A 325 -2.01 12.40 25.58
C TYR A 325 -3.39 12.92 25.16
N GLU A 326 -3.59 14.24 25.10
CA GLU A 326 -4.87 14.84 24.67
C GLU A 326 -5.07 14.77 23.15
N LEU A 327 -4.00 14.53 22.39
CA LEU A 327 -4.10 14.25 20.95
C LEU A 327 -4.57 12.81 20.68
N ALA A 328 -4.34 11.88 21.63
CA ALA A 328 -4.42 10.43 21.42
C ALA A 328 -5.82 9.80 21.56
N GLY A 329 -6.91 10.57 21.53
CA GLY A 329 -8.26 10.05 21.85
C GLY A 329 -9.36 10.32 20.83
N ARG A 330 -9.05 10.95 19.69
CA ARG A 330 -10.09 11.43 18.75
C ARG A 330 -9.91 10.99 17.31
N ALA A 331 -8.69 10.63 16.91
CA ALA A 331 -8.43 10.02 15.61
C ALA A 331 -8.62 8.50 15.67
N ARG A 332 -8.93 7.89 14.51
CA ARG A 332 -8.95 6.43 14.38
C ARG A 332 -7.58 5.80 14.65
N SER A 333 -6.50 6.49 14.27
CA SER A 333 -5.14 6.05 14.57
C SER A 333 -4.26 7.23 14.99
N THR A 334 -3.50 7.03 16.07
CA THR A 334 -2.47 7.97 16.52
C THR A 334 -1.15 7.23 16.66
N ILE A 335 -0.13 7.71 15.95
CA ILE A 335 1.23 7.16 15.95
C ILE A 335 2.11 8.17 16.68
N ILE A 336 2.54 7.81 17.89
CA ILE A 336 3.49 8.60 18.68
C ILE A 336 4.87 7.98 18.50
N LEU A 337 5.85 8.78 18.08
CA LEU A 337 7.21 8.29 17.88
C LEU A 337 7.94 8.12 19.21
N ASP A 338 8.38 6.88 19.49
CA ASP A 338 9.22 6.58 20.66
C ASP A 338 10.58 7.31 20.65
N ARG A 339 11.07 7.66 19.45
CA ARG A 339 12.27 8.46 19.23
C ARG A 339 11.90 9.73 18.47
N PRO A 340 11.61 10.84 19.17
CA PRO A 340 11.24 12.08 18.51
C PRO A 340 12.46 12.70 17.79
N VAL A 341 12.18 13.68 16.94
CA VAL A 341 13.20 14.53 16.33
C VAL A 341 13.77 15.47 17.39
N ASP A 342 15.06 15.37 17.67
CA ASP A 342 15.72 16.19 18.70
C ASP A 342 15.46 17.68 18.49
N GLY A 343 15.02 18.36 19.55
CA GLY A 343 14.76 19.80 19.55
C GLY A 343 13.54 20.26 18.75
N GLU A 344 12.75 19.34 18.17
CA GLU A 344 11.64 19.67 17.27
C GLU A 344 10.32 18.96 17.64
N LEU A 345 9.27 19.77 17.81
CA LEU A 345 7.89 19.28 17.82
C LEU A 345 7.39 19.18 16.38
N ALA A 346 6.77 18.06 16.01
CA ALA A 346 6.04 17.95 14.76
C ALA A 346 4.77 17.10 14.96
N VAL A 347 3.63 17.61 14.47
CA VAL A 347 2.36 16.90 14.45
C VAL A 347 1.76 17.01 13.07
N ALA A 348 1.60 15.86 12.40
CA ALA A 348 0.94 15.76 11.10
C ALA A 348 -0.39 15.02 11.25
N VAL A 349 -1.45 15.58 10.70
CA VAL A 349 -2.79 15.00 10.63
C VAL A 349 -3.13 14.79 9.18
N ILE A 350 -3.49 13.56 8.82
CA ILE A 350 -3.80 13.19 7.44
C ILE A 350 -5.13 12.48 7.41
N GLY A 351 -6.04 12.94 6.56
CA GLY A 351 -7.32 12.31 6.31
C GLY A 351 -7.56 12.07 4.83
N ALA A 352 -8.80 11.75 4.49
CA ALA A 352 -9.20 11.41 3.12
C ALA A 352 -9.18 12.65 2.21
N GLY A 353 -8.03 12.94 1.61
CA GLY A 353 -7.84 14.06 0.66
C GLY A 353 -7.51 15.40 1.29
N TYR A 354 -7.12 15.45 2.57
CA TYR A 354 -6.70 16.66 3.25
C TYR A 354 -5.63 16.35 4.31
N GLY A 355 -4.90 17.39 4.74
CA GLY A 355 -3.94 17.25 5.82
C GLY A 355 -3.66 18.59 6.48
N HIS A 356 -3.13 18.53 7.70
CA HIS A 356 -2.62 19.69 8.42
C HIS A 356 -1.37 19.28 9.17
N VAL A 357 -0.35 20.13 9.13
CA VAL A 357 0.89 19.91 9.88
C VAL A 357 1.27 21.15 10.64
N VAL A 358 1.76 20.95 11.86
CA VAL A 358 2.44 21.96 12.66
C VAL A 358 3.81 21.42 13.06
N SER A 359 4.84 22.25 12.94
CA SER A 359 6.18 21.95 13.47
C SER A 359 6.75 23.18 14.19
N ALA A 360 7.55 22.94 15.23
CA ALA A 360 8.25 23.98 15.97
C ALA A 360 9.67 23.55 16.32
N ALA A 361 10.64 24.41 15.98
CA ALA A 361 12.06 24.24 16.25
C ALA A 361 12.64 25.53 16.85
N GLY A 362 13.35 25.42 17.98
CA GLY A 362 13.88 26.59 18.68
C GLY A 362 12.78 27.62 19.03
N ALA A 363 12.94 28.84 18.55
CA ALA A 363 12.01 29.96 18.78
C ALA A 363 10.93 30.10 17.70
N ASP A 364 10.90 29.22 16.69
CA ASP A 364 10.01 29.32 15.54
C ASP A 364 9.00 28.18 15.47
N LEU A 365 7.80 28.52 15.00
CA LEU A 365 6.69 27.61 14.75
C LEU A 365 6.16 27.87 13.33
N VAL A 366 5.82 26.80 12.63
CA VAL A 366 5.27 26.83 11.28
C VAL A 366 4.12 25.83 11.18
N ALA A 367 3.07 26.18 10.45
CA ALA A 367 1.95 25.29 10.20
C ALA A 367 1.38 25.50 8.79
N THR A 368 0.81 24.45 8.20
CA THR A 368 0.14 24.51 6.90
C THR A 368 -0.89 23.40 6.75
N GLY A 369 -1.96 23.69 5.99
CA GLY A 369 -2.95 22.72 5.53
C GLY A 369 -2.65 22.12 4.15
N ASP A 370 -1.45 22.38 3.60
CA ASP A 370 -1.03 21.82 2.32
C ASP A 370 -0.81 20.30 2.44
N LEU A 371 -1.66 19.53 1.75
CA LEU A 371 -1.63 18.07 1.84
C LEU A 371 -0.29 17.47 1.35
N PRO A 372 0.29 17.86 0.20
CA PRO A 372 1.61 17.37 -0.21
C PRO A 372 2.71 17.61 0.83
N THR A 373 2.74 18.80 1.44
CA THR A 373 3.70 19.14 2.51
C THR A 373 3.45 18.31 3.77
N THR A 374 2.18 18.17 4.19
CA THR A 374 1.79 17.34 5.34
C THR A 374 2.22 15.88 5.13
N ALA A 375 1.98 15.32 3.94
CA ALA A 375 2.37 13.96 3.63
C ALA A 375 3.90 13.78 3.56
N ALA A 376 4.64 14.79 3.10
CA ALA A 376 6.10 14.78 3.15
C ALA A 376 6.62 14.74 4.59
N VAL A 377 6.01 15.51 5.50
CA VAL A 377 6.33 15.45 6.93
C VAL A 377 6.00 14.07 7.52
N ALA A 378 4.83 13.52 7.22
CA ALA A 378 4.50 12.16 7.67
C ALA A 378 5.54 11.14 7.19
N ARG A 379 6.01 11.22 5.94
CA ARG A 379 7.12 10.37 5.47
C ARG A 379 8.38 10.56 6.31
N VAL A 380 8.81 11.80 6.60
CA VAL A 380 9.99 12.07 7.47
C VAL A 380 9.83 11.38 8.83
N LEU A 381 8.65 11.54 9.45
CA LEU A 381 8.36 11.01 10.78
C LEU A 381 8.31 9.48 10.80
N LEU A 382 7.57 8.86 9.87
CA LEU A 382 7.36 7.41 9.82
C LEU A 382 8.66 6.64 9.52
N ASN A 383 9.58 7.20 8.73
CA ASN A 383 10.91 6.60 8.53
C ASN A 383 11.79 6.61 9.78
N ARG A 384 11.58 7.57 10.70
CA ARG A 384 12.37 7.65 11.94
C ARG A 384 11.92 6.65 12.99
N HIS A 385 10.62 6.31 13.01
CA HIS A 385 10.05 5.36 13.96
C HIS A 385 10.77 4.00 13.94
N THR A 386 11.30 3.61 12.79
CA THR A 386 11.61 2.21 12.46
C THR A 386 13.10 1.95 12.16
N ARG A 387 14.01 2.91 12.38
CA ARG A 387 15.47 2.68 12.27
C ARG A 387 16.00 1.93 13.52
N SER A 388 15.86 0.61 13.60
CA SER A 388 16.58 -0.22 14.58
C SER A 388 17.87 -0.77 13.97
#